data_AF-A0ABD0QQI5-F1
#
_entry.id   AF-A0ABD0QQI5-F1
#
_cell.length_a   1.000
_cell.length_b   1.000
_cell.length_c   1.000
_cell.angle_alpha   90.00
_cell.angle_beta   90.00
_cell.angle_gamma   90.00
#
_symmetry.space_group_name_H-M   'P 1'
#
loop_
_entity.id
_entity.type
_entity.pdbx_description
1 polymer ?
#
loop_
_entity_poly.entity_id
_entity_poly.type
_entity_poly.pdbx_seq_one_letter_code
_entity_poly.pdbx_strand_id
1 'polypeptide(L)' 'VTPSSKIVGDLAQFMVQNSLSRAEVEERADELSFPLSVVEFLQGHIGIPHGGFPEPFRSK' A
#
# COMPACT_ATOMS: atom_id res chain seq x y z
N VAL A 1 -5.15 -4.85 -14.74
CA VAL A 1 -3.89 -4.47 -15.43
C VAL A 1 -3.91 -2.98 -15.69
N THR A 2 -2.80 -2.29 -15.43
CA THR A 2 -2.62 -0.82 -15.43
C THR A 2 -3.86 -0.05 -14.95
N PRO A 3 -4.02 0.14 -13.63
CA PRO A 3 -3.05 0.89 -12.81
C PRO A 3 -2.43 0.09 -11.66
N SER A 4 -2.94 -1.12 -11.38
CA SER A 4 -2.54 -1.92 -10.21
C SER A 4 -1.06 -2.35 -10.20
N SER A 5 -0.44 -2.56 -11.36
CA SER A 5 0.99 -2.91 -11.46
C SER A 5 1.91 -1.75 -11.09
N LYS A 6 1.51 -0.51 -11.37
CA LYS A 6 2.26 0.69 -10.96
C LYS A 6 2.24 0.84 -9.44
N ILE A 7 1.07 0.62 -8.83
CA ILE A 7 0.87 0.77 -7.38
C ILE A 7 1.80 -0.16 -6.60
N VAL A 8 1.88 -1.43 -7.01
CA VAL A 8 2.77 -2.42 -6.38
C VAL A 8 4.24 -2.03 -6.56
N GLY A 9 4.62 -1.48 -7.72
CA GLY A 9 5.97 -0.99 -7.98
C GLY A 9 6.35 0.19 -7.10
N ASP A 10 5.48 1.19 -6.98
CA ASP A 10 5.69 2.38 -6.13
C ASP A 10 5.85 1.97 -4.65
N LEU A 11 5.02 1.04 -4.17
CA LEU A 11 5.13 0.51 -2.81
C LEU A 11 6.44 -0.26 -2.58
N ALA A 12 6.82 -1.14 -3.51
CA ALA A 12 8.07 -1.89 -3.40
C ALA A 12 9.29 -0.96 -3.37
N GLN A 13 9.29 0.07 -4.22
CA GLN A 13 10.35 1.07 -4.22
C GLN A 13 10.40 1.86 -2.91
N PHE A 14 9.26 2.25 -2.35
CA PHE A 14 9.18 2.90 -1.04
C PHE A 14 9.74 2.03 0.08
N MET A 15 9.39 0.74 0.10
CA MET A 15 9.88 -0.21 1.11
C MET A 15 11.41 -0.37 1.05
N VAL A 16 11.98 -0.50 -0.16
CA VAL A 16 13.42 -0.63 -0.34
C VAL A 16 14.16 0.66 0.04
N GLN A 17 13.62 1.83 -0.35
CA GLN A 17 14.24 3.12 -0.01
C GLN A 17 14.29 3.38 1.50
N ASN A 18 13.24 2.98 2.21
CA ASN A 18 13.16 3.16 3.66
C ASN A 18 13.70 1.95 4.45
N SER A 19 14.25 0.93 3.76
CA SER A 19 14.73 -0.32 4.36
C SER A 19 13.69 -0.98 5.29
N LEU A 20 12.42 -0.92 4.89
CA LEU A 20 11.30 -1.41 5.69
C LEU A 20 11.00 -2.88 5.38
N SER A 21 10.87 -3.67 6.43
CA SER A 21 10.28 -5.01 6.32
C SER A 21 8.77 -4.95 6.22
N ARG A 22 8.15 -6.03 5.72
CA ARG A 22 6.69 -6.14 5.65
C ARG A 22 6.02 -5.91 7.02
N ALA A 23 6.60 -6.48 8.09
CA ALA A 23 6.05 -6.34 9.43
C ALA A 23 6.10 -4.87 9.90
N GLU A 24 7.20 -4.16 9.64
CA GLU A 24 7.32 -2.74 9.99
C GLU A 24 6.34 -1.86 9.20
N VAL A 25 6.08 -2.20 7.93
CA VAL A 25 5.07 -1.50 7.13
C VAL A 25 3.66 -1.71 7.68
N GLU A 26 3.33 -2.91 8.13
CA GLU A 26 2.03 -3.23 8.74
C GLU A 26 1.88 -2.63 10.16
N GLU A 27 2.97 -2.51 10.91
CA GLU A 27 2.98 -1.93 12.25
C GLU A 27 2.91 -0.40 12.22
N ARG A 28 3.70 0.22 11.34
CA ARG A 28 3.91 1.67 11.25
C ARG A 28 3.14 2.32 10.09
N ALA A 29 2.10 1.67 9.58
CA ALA A 29 1.31 2.19 8.47
C ALA A 29 0.84 3.64 8.71
N ASP A 30 0.43 3.97 9.94
CA ASP A 30 -0.07 5.29 10.36
C ASP A 30 1.04 6.37 10.33
N GLU A 31 2.30 5.98 10.50
CA GLU A 31 3.46 6.89 10.51
C GLU A 31 4.10 7.06 9.13
N LEU A 32 3.86 6.12 8.22
CA LEU A 32 4.53 6.03 6.93
C LEU A 32 3.76 6.83 5.87
N SER A 33 4.44 7.80 5.26
CA SER A 33 3.91 8.56 4.13
C SER A 33 3.94 7.74 2.85
N PHE A 34 2.90 6.94 2.62
CA PHE A 34 2.77 6.13 1.41
C PHE A 34 2.63 6.99 0.14
N PRO A 35 3.08 6.48 -1.02
CA PRO A 35 2.82 7.11 -2.31
C PRO A 35 1.32 7.28 -2.58
N LEU A 36 0.93 8.38 -3.23
CA LEU A 36 -0.47 8.69 -3.54
C LEU A 36 -1.19 7.54 -4.26
N SER A 37 -0.51 6.84 -5.16
CA SER A 37 -1.05 5.70 -5.90
C SER A 37 -1.46 4.53 -4.99
N VAL A 38 -0.72 4.29 -3.90
CA VAL A 38 -1.02 3.27 -2.89
C VAL A 38 -2.21 3.68 -2.05
N VAL A 39 -2.26 4.95 -1.65
CA VAL A 39 -3.39 5.51 -0.88
C VAL A 39 -4.68 5.45 -1.69
N GLU A 40 -4.67 5.88 -2.96
CA GLU A 40 -5.82 5.82 -3.87
C GLU A 40 -6.32 4.37 -4.08
N PHE A 41 -5.39 3.41 -4.13
CA PHE A 41 -5.73 2.00 -4.21
C PHE A 41 -6.43 1.51 -2.93
N LEU A 42 -5.89 1.83 -1.75
CA LEU A 42 -6.48 1.45 -0.46
C LEU A 42 -7.81 2.17 -0.18
N GLN A 43 -8.00 3.37 -0.74
CA GLN A 43 -9.27 4.09 -0.73
C GLN A 43 -10.32 3.48 -1.67
N GLY A 44 -9.91 2.57 -2.56
CA GLY A 44 -10.81 1.89 -3.50
C GLY A 44 -11.09 2.68 -4.77
N HIS A 45 -10.33 3.76 -5.05
CA HIS A 45 -10.50 4.57 -6.26
C HIS A 45 -10.23 3.78 -7.56
N ILE A 46 -9.45 2.70 -7.45
CA ILE A 46 -9.06 1.83 -8.57
C ILE A 46 -9.81 0.48 -8.53
N GLY A 47 -10.81 0.36 -7.64
CA GLY A 47 -11.59 -0.84 -7.40
C GLY A 47 -11.09 -1.65 -6.19
N ILE A 48 -11.89 -2.62 -5.78
CA ILE A 48 -11.62 -3.47 -4.61
C ILE A 48 -11.11 -4.83 -5.11
N PRO A 49 -9.96 -5.32 -4.61
CA PRO A 49 -9.49 -6.66 -4.99
C PRO A 49 -10.47 -7.75 -4.52
N HIS A 50 -10.58 -8.82 -5.31
CA HIS A 50 -11.40 -9.97 -4.96
C HIS A 50 -10.86 -10.63 -3.68
N GLY A 51 -11.59 -10.51 -2.57
CA GLY A 51 -11.14 -10.91 -1.23
C GLY A 51 -10.98 -9.76 -0.23
N GLY A 52 -11.21 -8.52 -0.65
CA GLY A 52 -11.11 -7.34 0.21
C GLY A 52 -9.67 -6.88 0.42
N PHE A 53 -9.51 -5.79 1.18
CA PHE A 53 -8.19 -5.29 1.56
C PHE A 53 -7.72 -5.97 2.85
N PRO A 54 -6.40 -6.13 3.04
CA PRO A 54 -5.87 -6.61 4.31
C PRO A 54 -6.21 -5.59 5.41
N GLU A 55 -7.03 -6.00 6.37
CA GLU A 55 -7.21 -5.30 7.65
C GLU A 55 -6.24 -5.93 8.68
N PRO A 56 -5.57 -5.14 9.54
CA PRO A 56 -5.81 -3.73 9.83
C PRO A 56 -5.10 -2.72 8.93
N PHE A 57 -4.29 -3.17 7.96
CA PHE A 57 -3.42 -2.31 7.14
C PHE A 57 -4.13 -1.15 6.41
N ARG A 58 -5.39 -1.32 6.02
CA ARG A 58 -6.19 -0.25 5.40
C ARG A 58 -6.75 0.78 6.38
N SER A 59 -7.03 0.37 7.61
CA SER A 59 -7.82 1.15 8.59
C SER A 59 -6.94 1.88 9.61
N LYS A 60 -5.63 1.73 9.44
CA LYS A 60 -4.52 2.25 10.21
C LYS A 60 -3.90 3.39 9.40
#